data_AF-A0ABC8LKN4-F1
#
_entry.id   AF-A0ABC8LKN4-F1
#
_cell.length_a   1.000
_cell.length_b   1.000
_cell.length_c   1.000
_cell.angle_alpha   90.00
_cell.angle_beta   90.00
_cell.angle_gamma   90.00
#
_symmetry.space_group_name_H-M   'P 1'
#
loop_
_entity.id
_entity.type
_entity.pdbx_description
1 polymer ?
#
loop_
_entity_poly.entity_id
_entity_poly.type
_entity_poly.pdbx_seq_one_letter_code
_entity_poly.pdbx_strand_id
1 'polypeptide(L)'
;MVKPGFAEAVTCVWWDINRCPGPSNADVRFIGPCIKTKLEKEGYFGPLTINAVGILTEVPHDLLRQVNASGISLHHIPTDIDGLASDLFKWTWSNPSPANLVLLTNEPIFYETENTLFRMGYNVDRCFLGRCLMYSVECAVLGWKEWMAREQDSEVVEVEKWREEGEADLHCSTCSLDIQSFESFMTHLNSKEHTLEELEYYPRGVAAARRHGTEENVTAIQTTLKRFRERRDGEQRFKYFQKKLNLYY
;
A
#
# COMPACT_ATOMS: atom_id res chain seq x y z
N MET A 1 -17.93 3.14 12.31
CA MET A 1 -17.69 3.96 13.52
C MET A 1 -16.56 3.34 14.29
N VAL A 2 -15.60 4.16 14.71
CA VAL A 2 -14.48 3.79 15.56
C VAL A 2 -14.96 3.23 16.92
N LYS A 3 -14.14 2.40 17.57
CA LYS A 3 -14.41 1.89 18.92
C LYS A 3 -14.12 2.98 19.97
N PRO A 4 -14.84 3.02 21.11
CA PRO A 4 -14.48 3.88 22.23
C PRO A 4 -13.02 3.68 22.67
N GLY A 5 -12.31 4.77 22.96
CA GLY A 5 -10.89 4.76 23.29
C GLY A 5 -9.93 4.78 22.08
N PHE A 6 -10.43 4.70 20.85
CA PHE A 6 -9.62 4.72 19.62
C PHE A 6 -9.82 5.95 18.73
N ALA A 7 -10.75 6.86 19.05
CA ALA A 7 -11.05 8.04 18.22
C ALA A 7 -9.82 8.97 18.03
N GLU A 8 -9.16 9.33 19.14
CA GLU A 8 -7.96 10.17 19.16
C GLU A 8 -6.64 9.38 18.96
N ALA A 9 -6.73 8.06 18.75
CA ALA A 9 -5.56 7.21 18.60
C ALA A 9 -4.94 7.36 17.20
N VAL A 10 -3.61 7.17 17.12
CA VAL A 10 -2.87 7.17 15.85
C VAL A 10 -3.53 6.20 14.87
N THR A 11 -3.76 6.68 13.65
CA THR A 11 -4.43 5.93 12.59
C THR A 11 -3.48 5.78 11.40
N CYS A 12 -3.09 4.54 11.13
CA CYS A 12 -2.22 4.22 10.01
C CYS A 12 -2.99 3.46 8.93
N VAL A 13 -3.00 4.02 7.73
CA VAL A 13 -3.68 3.48 6.55
C VAL A 13 -2.65 2.80 5.65
N TRP A 14 -2.87 1.54 5.34
CA TRP A 14 -1.99 0.75 4.47
C TRP A 14 -2.71 0.44 3.17
N TRP A 15 -2.36 1.19 2.11
CA TRP A 15 -2.95 1.08 0.78
C TRP A 15 -2.13 0.23 -0.16
N ASP A 16 -2.61 -0.99 -0.37
CA ASP A 16 -2.06 -1.95 -1.33
C ASP A 16 -2.35 -1.48 -2.76
N ILE A 17 -1.42 -0.72 -3.31
CA ILE A 17 -1.56 -0.06 -4.62
C ILE A 17 -1.54 -1.08 -5.78
N ASN A 18 -0.95 -2.27 -5.57
CA ASN A 18 -0.92 -3.34 -6.56
C ASN A 18 -2.25 -4.14 -6.60
N ARG A 19 -2.91 -4.35 -5.44
CA ARG A 19 -4.17 -5.13 -5.37
C ARG A 19 -5.43 -4.28 -5.37
N CYS A 20 -5.33 -3.02 -4.97
CA CYS A 20 -6.39 -2.02 -5.06
C CYS A 20 -5.86 -0.76 -5.76
N PRO A 21 -5.50 -0.84 -7.05
CA PRO A 21 -5.14 0.36 -7.82
C PRO A 21 -6.30 1.37 -7.79
N GLY A 22 -5.97 2.65 -7.73
CA GLY A 22 -6.97 3.72 -7.86
C GLY A 22 -7.68 3.65 -9.21
N PRO A 23 -8.90 4.23 -9.35
CA PRO A 23 -9.60 4.25 -10.62
C PRO A 23 -8.72 4.85 -11.73
N SER A 24 -8.74 4.28 -12.94
CA SER A 24 -7.79 4.61 -14.02
C SER A 24 -7.79 6.08 -14.46
N ASN A 25 -8.83 6.85 -14.09
CA ASN A 25 -9.02 8.28 -14.38
C ASN A 25 -9.15 9.13 -13.09
N ALA A 26 -8.84 8.56 -11.91
CA ALA A 26 -8.81 9.28 -10.66
C ALA A 26 -7.51 10.10 -10.55
N ASP A 27 -7.66 11.35 -10.11
CA ASP A 27 -6.52 12.18 -9.77
C ASP A 27 -6.07 11.81 -8.36
N VAL A 28 -4.87 11.21 -8.24
CA VAL A 28 -4.38 10.63 -6.98
C VAL A 28 -4.15 11.66 -5.88
N ARG A 29 -4.12 12.96 -6.21
CA ARG A 29 -4.03 14.05 -5.23
C ARG A 29 -5.23 14.05 -4.28
N PHE A 30 -6.38 13.56 -4.73
CA PHE A 30 -7.60 13.46 -3.91
C PHE A 30 -7.70 12.19 -3.06
N ILE A 31 -6.79 11.21 -3.20
CA ILE A 31 -6.84 9.96 -2.41
C ILE A 31 -6.68 10.26 -0.91
N GLY A 32 -5.67 11.05 -0.54
CA GLY A 32 -5.41 11.47 0.84
C GLY A 32 -6.61 12.20 1.48
N PRO A 33 -7.10 13.31 0.88
CA PRO A 33 -8.29 14.02 1.37
C PRO A 33 -9.53 13.13 1.49
N CYS A 34 -9.82 12.30 0.47
CA CYS A 34 -10.99 11.39 0.50
C CYS A 34 -10.90 10.37 1.65
N ILE A 35 -9.71 9.85 1.93
CA ILE A 35 -9.47 8.94 3.05
C ILE A 35 -9.65 9.69 4.37
N LYS A 36 -9.02 10.86 4.57
CA LYS A 36 -9.13 11.69 5.78
C LYS A 36 -10.59 12.01 6.10
N THR A 37 -11.33 12.63 5.18
CA THR A 37 -12.74 13.00 5.38
C THR A 37 -13.64 11.80 5.67
N LYS A 38 -13.35 10.62 5.11
CA LYS A 38 -14.14 9.42 5.39
C LYS A 38 -13.81 8.82 6.76
N LEU A 39 -12.55 8.89 7.20
CA LEU A 39 -12.12 8.46 8.53
C LEU A 39 -12.72 9.36 9.62
N GLU A 40 -12.67 10.69 9.45
CA GLU A 40 -13.32 11.66 10.35
C GLU A 40 -14.83 11.39 10.48
N LYS A 41 -15.53 11.11 9.38
CA LYS A 41 -16.96 10.74 9.38
C LYS A 41 -17.26 9.41 10.10
N GLU A 42 -16.26 8.53 10.24
CA GLU A 42 -16.37 7.30 11.03
C GLU A 42 -15.87 7.48 12.48
N GLY A 43 -15.40 8.67 12.85
CA GLY A 43 -14.98 9.05 14.20
C GLY A 43 -13.48 8.92 14.49
N TYR A 44 -12.65 8.68 13.48
CA TYR A 44 -11.19 8.68 13.61
C TYR A 44 -10.68 10.12 13.46
N PHE A 45 -10.16 10.70 14.55
CA PHE A 45 -9.70 12.10 14.63
C PHE A 45 -8.22 12.24 15.04
N GLY A 46 -7.59 11.17 15.54
CA GLY A 46 -6.18 11.14 15.88
C GLY A 46 -5.22 11.26 14.68
N PRO A 47 -3.90 11.36 14.93
CA PRO A 47 -2.90 11.56 13.89
C PRO A 47 -2.97 10.52 12.77
N LEU A 48 -2.97 10.99 11.51
CA LEU A 48 -3.20 10.16 10.32
C LEU A 48 -1.94 10.01 9.47
N THR A 49 -1.52 8.76 9.24
CA THR A 49 -0.49 8.38 8.26
C THR A 49 -1.12 7.54 7.17
N ILE A 50 -0.81 7.82 5.89
CA ILE A 50 -1.26 7.02 4.75
C ILE A 50 -0.03 6.55 3.98
N ASN A 51 0.11 5.23 3.85
CA ASN A 51 1.21 4.57 3.15
C ASN A 51 0.66 3.85 1.91
N ALA A 52 1.17 4.15 0.72
CA ALA A 52 1.02 3.30 -0.44
C ALA A 52 2.06 2.17 -0.35
N VAL A 53 1.58 0.94 -0.17
CA VAL A 53 2.38 -0.26 0.08
C VAL A 53 2.30 -1.23 -1.10
N GLY A 54 3.40 -1.94 -1.37
CA GLY A 54 3.39 -3.09 -2.29
C GLY A 54 4.64 -3.18 -3.17
N ILE A 55 4.53 -3.94 -4.26
CA ILE A 55 5.60 -4.15 -5.22
C ILE A 55 5.68 -2.92 -6.15
N LEU A 56 6.28 -1.84 -5.64
CA LEU A 56 6.29 -0.54 -6.32
C LEU A 56 7.02 -0.57 -7.68
N THR A 57 7.94 -1.50 -7.92
CA THR A 57 8.56 -1.71 -9.24
C THR A 57 7.57 -2.15 -10.34
N GLU A 58 6.34 -2.54 -9.97
CA GLU A 58 5.27 -2.91 -10.90
C GLU A 58 4.20 -1.81 -11.06
N VAL A 59 4.38 -0.67 -10.38
CA VAL A 59 3.50 0.49 -10.45
C VAL A 59 4.12 1.53 -11.41
N PRO A 60 3.34 2.20 -12.27
CA PRO A 60 3.88 3.23 -13.16
C PRO A 60 4.61 4.34 -12.39
N HIS A 61 5.82 4.67 -12.84
CA HIS A 61 6.69 5.66 -12.21
C HIS A 61 5.99 7.00 -11.94
N ASP A 62 5.26 7.53 -12.92
CA ASP A 62 4.59 8.83 -12.79
C ASP A 62 3.37 8.77 -11.85
N LEU A 63 2.78 7.60 -11.66
CA LEU A 63 1.73 7.38 -10.65
C LEU A 63 2.34 7.44 -9.24
N LEU A 64 3.46 6.75 -9.01
CA LEU A 64 4.20 6.82 -7.76
C LEU A 64 4.67 8.24 -7.44
N ARG A 65 5.18 8.97 -8.44
CA ARG A 65 5.59 10.37 -8.28
C ARG A 65 4.42 11.24 -7.83
N GLN A 66 3.23 11.09 -8.43
CA GLN A 66 2.04 11.84 -8.05
C GLN A 66 1.48 11.45 -6.67
N VAL A 67 1.57 10.18 -6.29
CA VAL A 67 1.19 9.69 -4.94
C VAL A 67 2.13 10.25 -3.88
N ASN A 68 3.45 10.21 -4.11
CA ASN A 68 4.42 10.81 -3.19
C ASN A 68 4.24 12.33 -3.07
N ALA A 69 4.03 13.01 -4.21
CA ALA A 69 3.79 14.45 -4.25
C ALA A 69 2.46 14.88 -3.60
N SER A 70 1.50 13.97 -3.40
CA SER A 70 0.28 14.25 -2.62
C SER A 70 0.46 14.03 -1.11
N GLY A 71 1.68 13.69 -0.65
CA GLY A 71 2.03 13.53 0.77
C GLY A 71 1.81 12.11 1.33
N ILE A 72 1.48 11.14 0.47
CA ILE A 72 1.31 9.72 0.81
C ILE A 72 2.69 9.04 0.76
N SER A 73 3.12 8.42 1.87
CA SER A 73 4.40 7.70 1.97
C SER A 73 4.43 6.49 1.03
N LEU A 74 5.58 6.17 0.43
CA LEU A 74 5.77 5.01 -0.45
C LEU A 74 6.59 3.91 0.25
N HIS A 75 5.99 2.75 0.42
CA HIS A 75 6.60 1.61 1.13
C HIS A 75 6.70 0.41 0.19
N HIS A 76 7.90 0.11 -0.30
CA HIS A 76 8.14 -1.08 -1.10
C HIS A 76 8.13 -2.33 -0.21
N ILE A 77 7.25 -3.27 -0.53
CA ILE A 77 7.02 -4.54 0.18
C ILE A 77 6.83 -5.66 -0.86
N PRO A 78 7.56 -6.79 -0.79
CA PRO A 78 7.38 -7.95 -1.67
C PRO A 78 6.13 -8.75 -1.26
N THR A 79 4.95 -8.20 -1.52
CA THR A 79 3.65 -8.71 -1.00
C THR A 79 3.25 -10.09 -1.55
N ASP A 80 3.81 -10.53 -2.68
CA ASP A 80 3.54 -11.87 -3.23
C ASP A 80 4.22 -13.01 -2.45
N ILE A 81 5.09 -12.68 -1.49
CA ILE A 81 5.80 -13.65 -0.65
C ILE A 81 5.01 -13.92 0.63
N ASP A 82 4.96 -12.93 1.55
CA ASP A 82 4.34 -13.00 2.88
C ASP A 82 3.19 -11.97 3.09
N GLY A 83 2.72 -11.33 2.01
CA GLY A 83 1.74 -10.25 2.09
C GLY A 83 2.32 -9.01 2.79
N LEU A 84 1.48 -8.33 3.58
CA LEU A 84 1.86 -7.20 4.43
C LEU A 84 2.15 -7.63 5.89
N ALA A 85 2.12 -8.94 6.20
CA ALA A 85 2.05 -9.41 7.59
C ALA A 85 3.30 -9.04 8.41
N SER A 86 4.49 -9.31 7.86
CA SER A 86 5.78 -8.95 8.47
C SER A 86 5.84 -7.48 8.84
N ASP A 87 5.57 -6.60 7.88
CA ASP A 87 5.75 -5.16 8.03
C ASP A 87 4.66 -4.51 8.90
N LEU A 88 3.43 -5.05 8.88
CA LEU A 88 2.39 -4.69 9.87
C LEU A 88 2.85 -5.03 11.30
N PHE A 89 3.49 -6.18 11.53
CA PHE A 89 4.04 -6.50 12.85
C PHE A 89 5.23 -5.61 13.22
N LYS A 90 6.15 -5.29 12.29
CA LYS A 90 7.22 -4.31 12.54
C LYS A 90 6.66 -2.96 12.97
N TRP A 91 5.60 -2.48 12.29
CA TRP A 91 4.94 -1.21 12.62
C TRP A 91 4.37 -1.18 14.05
N THR A 92 3.88 -2.31 14.58
CA THR A 92 3.39 -2.38 15.98
C THR A 92 4.46 -2.08 17.02
N TRP A 93 5.75 -2.29 16.73
CA TRP A 93 6.83 -2.00 17.68
C TRP A 93 7.01 -0.52 17.97
N SER A 94 6.75 0.34 16.97
CA SER A 94 6.80 1.81 17.13
C SER A 94 5.45 2.43 17.50
N ASN A 95 4.35 1.68 17.34
CA ASN A 95 2.98 2.17 17.52
C ASN A 95 2.22 1.22 18.47
N PRO A 96 2.43 1.29 19.79
CA PRO A 96 1.71 0.45 20.75
C PRO A 96 0.20 0.78 20.79
N SER A 97 -0.62 -0.20 21.18
CA SER A 97 -2.06 0.00 21.42
C SER A 97 -2.31 1.02 22.56
N PRO A 98 -3.33 1.91 22.47
CA PRO A 98 -4.35 2.00 21.42
C PRO A 98 -3.85 2.67 20.14
N ALA A 99 -4.06 2.00 19.00
CA ALA A 99 -3.86 2.53 17.66
C ALA A 99 -4.80 1.87 16.66
N ASN A 100 -5.08 2.56 15.55
CA ASN A 100 -5.94 2.10 14.47
C ASN A 100 -5.10 1.66 13.26
N LEU A 101 -5.47 0.51 12.69
CA LEU A 101 -4.93 0.03 11.42
C LEU A 101 -6.07 -0.09 10.41
N VAL A 102 -5.98 0.67 9.32
CA VAL A 102 -6.96 0.66 8.23
C VAL A 102 -6.32 0.00 7.02
N LEU A 103 -6.78 -1.19 6.65
CA LEU A 103 -6.16 -1.99 5.60
C LEU A 103 -6.93 -1.82 4.29
N LEU A 104 -6.30 -1.12 3.33
CA LEU A 104 -6.86 -0.88 2.01
C LEU A 104 -6.26 -1.87 0.99
N THR A 105 -6.65 -3.15 1.09
CA THR A 105 -6.25 -4.24 0.18
C THR A 105 -7.42 -5.13 -0.24
N ASN A 106 -7.30 -5.78 -1.41
CA ASN A 106 -8.23 -6.79 -1.93
C ASN A 106 -7.73 -8.23 -1.66
N GLU A 107 -6.64 -8.41 -0.91
CA GLU A 107 -6.08 -9.74 -0.67
C GLU A 107 -6.82 -10.52 0.45
N PRO A 108 -7.14 -11.81 0.23
CA PRO A 108 -7.90 -12.62 1.19
C PRO A 108 -7.03 -13.21 2.32
N ILE A 109 -5.70 -13.17 2.19
CA ILE A 109 -4.73 -13.86 3.06
C ILE A 109 -4.69 -13.26 4.49
N PHE A 110 -5.11 -12.01 4.67
CA PHE A 110 -4.94 -11.25 5.92
C PHE A 110 -5.75 -11.69 7.16
N TYR A 111 -6.59 -12.73 7.08
CA TYR A 111 -7.43 -13.14 8.21
C TYR A 111 -6.62 -13.59 9.45
N GLU A 112 -5.45 -14.20 9.26
CA GLU A 112 -4.60 -14.65 10.38
C GLU A 112 -3.84 -13.47 11.02
N THR A 113 -3.36 -12.53 10.21
CA THR A 113 -2.73 -11.27 10.65
C THR A 113 -3.73 -10.39 11.42
N GLU A 114 -4.93 -10.20 10.87
CA GLU A 114 -6.03 -9.43 11.46
C GLU A 114 -6.42 -9.95 12.85
N ASN A 115 -6.61 -11.27 12.98
CA ASN A 115 -6.89 -11.90 14.27
C ASN A 115 -5.76 -11.72 15.29
N THR A 116 -4.51 -11.70 14.84
CA THR A 116 -3.34 -11.51 15.71
C THR A 116 -3.25 -10.06 16.19
N LEU A 117 -3.38 -9.09 15.29
CA LEU A 117 -3.43 -7.66 15.61
C LEU A 117 -4.60 -7.32 16.56
N PHE A 118 -5.78 -7.90 16.34
CA PHE A 118 -6.92 -7.77 17.25
C PHE A 118 -6.60 -8.30 18.66
N ARG A 119 -5.93 -9.46 18.77
CA ARG A 119 -5.47 -10.01 20.07
C ARG A 119 -4.39 -9.16 20.73
N MET A 120 -3.59 -8.43 19.96
CA MET A 120 -2.62 -7.44 20.46
C MET A 120 -3.27 -6.11 20.87
N GLY A 121 -4.61 -6.00 20.77
CA GLY A 121 -5.37 -4.84 21.23
C GLY A 121 -5.52 -3.71 20.19
N TYR A 122 -5.19 -3.94 18.92
CA TYR A 122 -5.37 -2.95 17.86
C TYR A 122 -6.82 -2.89 17.37
N ASN A 123 -7.28 -1.70 17.01
CA ASN A 123 -8.50 -1.55 16.24
C ASN A 123 -8.17 -1.68 14.74
N VAL A 124 -8.31 -2.90 14.21
CA VAL A 124 -8.17 -3.17 12.78
C VAL A 124 -9.52 -2.95 12.09
N ASP A 125 -9.54 -2.08 11.09
CA ASP A 125 -10.69 -1.87 10.19
C ASP A 125 -10.33 -2.36 8.78
N ARG A 126 -10.88 -3.52 8.44
CA ARG A 126 -10.73 -4.19 7.14
C ARG A 126 -11.89 -3.85 6.17
N CYS A 127 -12.90 -3.12 6.62
CA CYS A 127 -14.18 -3.03 5.91
C CYS A 127 -14.28 -1.91 4.87
N PHE A 128 -13.20 -1.17 4.60
CA PHE A 128 -13.22 -0.05 3.67
C PHE A 128 -13.30 -0.47 2.18
N LEU A 129 -13.02 -1.73 1.80
CA LEU A 129 -12.64 -2.04 0.40
C LEU A 129 -13.58 -2.90 -0.43
N GLY A 130 -14.20 -3.94 0.13
CA GLY A 130 -14.88 -4.96 -0.69
C GLY A 130 -16.03 -4.43 -1.57
N ARG A 131 -16.50 -3.21 -1.29
CA ARG A 131 -17.42 -2.45 -2.14
C ARG A 131 -17.13 -0.94 -2.20
N CYS A 132 -16.35 -0.39 -1.26
CA CYS A 132 -16.25 1.06 -1.15
C CYS A 132 -15.18 1.66 -2.08
N LEU A 133 -13.84 1.53 -1.95
CA LEU A 133 -12.92 2.33 -2.82
C LEU A 133 -13.26 2.40 -4.32
N MET A 134 -13.58 1.29 -5.00
CA MET A 134 -13.99 1.30 -6.43
C MET A 134 -15.31 2.05 -6.72
N TYR A 135 -16.13 2.32 -5.70
CA TYR A 135 -17.34 3.16 -5.74
C TYR A 135 -17.29 4.33 -4.75
N SER A 136 -16.17 4.62 -4.08
CA SER A 136 -16.12 5.57 -2.96
C SER A 136 -14.82 6.34 -2.85
N VAL A 137 -13.72 5.89 -3.46
CA VAL A 137 -12.75 6.81 -4.04
C VAL A 137 -13.12 7.07 -5.49
N GLU A 138 -13.76 6.15 -6.22
CA GLU A 138 -14.34 6.54 -7.50
C GLU A 138 -15.51 7.53 -7.31
N CYS A 139 -16.54 7.24 -6.50
CA CYS A 139 -17.60 8.23 -6.27
C CYS A 139 -17.25 9.35 -5.28
N ALA A 140 -16.15 9.28 -4.51
CA ALA A 140 -15.63 10.49 -3.86
C ALA A 140 -14.82 11.33 -4.85
N VAL A 141 -13.89 10.79 -5.62
CA VAL A 141 -13.16 11.59 -6.63
C VAL A 141 -14.11 12.12 -7.70
N LEU A 142 -15.10 11.36 -8.15
CA LEU A 142 -16.17 11.84 -9.03
C LEU A 142 -17.12 12.80 -8.31
N GLY A 143 -17.55 12.50 -7.08
CA GLY A 143 -18.44 13.37 -6.29
C GLY A 143 -17.79 14.71 -5.89
N TRP A 144 -16.48 14.72 -5.63
CA TRP A 144 -15.66 15.91 -5.41
C TRP A 144 -15.38 16.63 -6.73
N LYS A 145 -15.17 15.93 -7.86
CA LYS A 145 -15.13 16.56 -9.20
C LYS A 145 -16.47 17.21 -9.55
N GLU A 146 -17.59 16.57 -9.24
CA GLU A 146 -18.94 17.12 -9.42
C GLU A 146 -19.26 18.27 -8.46
N TRP A 147 -18.75 18.21 -7.22
CA TRP A 147 -18.80 19.31 -6.25
C TRP A 147 -17.98 20.49 -6.79
N MET A 148 -16.68 20.32 -7.08
CA MET A 148 -15.86 21.36 -7.72
C MET A 148 -16.43 21.92 -9.04
N ALA A 149 -17.22 21.14 -9.81
CA ALA A 149 -17.92 21.61 -11.00
C ALA A 149 -19.21 22.41 -10.71
N ARG A 150 -19.77 22.30 -9.50
CA ARG A 150 -20.90 23.11 -8.99
C ARG A 150 -20.42 24.36 -8.25
N GLU A 151 -19.28 24.30 -7.57
CA GLU A 151 -18.60 25.44 -6.93
C GLU A 151 -17.80 26.33 -7.92
N GLN A 152 -17.85 26.07 -9.24
CA GLN A 152 -17.11 26.84 -10.25
C GLN A 152 -17.70 28.23 -10.50
N ASP A 153 -17.30 29.18 -9.65
CA ASP A 153 -17.06 30.57 -10.03
C ASP A 153 -15.70 31.00 -9.45
N SER A 154 -14.73 31.31 -10.32
CA SER A 154 -13.29 31.57 -10.06
C SER A 154 -12.28 30.41 -10.21
N GLU A 155 -11.03 30.80 -10.44
CA GLU A 155 -9.90 29.98 -10.92
C GLU A 155 -9.14 29.24 -9.80
N VAL A 156 -8.57 28.08 -10.15
CA VAL A 156 -7.60 27.28 -9.37
C VAL A 156 -8.07 26.90 -7.94
N VAL A 157 -8.74 25.75 -7.83
CA VAL A 157 -8.91 25.06 -6.54
C VAL A 157 -7.59 24.40 -6.15
N GLU A 158 -6.96 24.89 -5.09
CA GLU A 158 -5.84 24.19 -4.44
C GLU A 158 -6.36 22.89 -3.80
N VAL A 159 -5.66 21.77 -4.02
CA VAL A 159 -6.00 20.52 -3.33
C VAL A 159 -5.65 20.69 -1.86
N GLU A 160 -6.64 20.58 -0.97
CA GLU A 160 -6.44 20.74 0.47
C GLU A 160 -5.29 19.84 0.97
N LYS A 161 -4.35 20.46 1.69
CA LYS A 161 -3.23 19.75 2.30
C LYS A 161 -3.74 18.89 3.47
N TRP A 162 -4.16 17.67 3.16
CA TRP A 162 -4.75 16.74 4.15
C TRP A 162 -3.79 16.37 5.30
N ARG A 163 -2.48 16.43 5.06
CA ARG A 163 -1.41 16.14 6.02
C ARG A 163 -0.81 17.41 6.61
N GLU A 164 -0.79 17.51 7.93
CA GLU A 164 -0.35 18.71 8.64
C GLU A 164 1.19 18.83 8.68
N GLU A 165 1.92 17.78 9.09
CA GLU A 165 3.40 17.82 9.25
C GLU A 165 4.15 16.60 8.68
N GLY A 166 5.42 16.81 8.35
CA GLY A 166 6.37 15.81 7.82
C GLY A 166 6.34 15.61 6.29
N GLU A 167 7.49 15.23 5.72
CA GLU A 167 7.57 14.76 4.33
C GLU A 167 7.03 13.32 4.20
N ALA A 168 6.67 12.91 2.98
CA ALA A 168 6.27 11.55 2.67
C ALA A 168 7.47 10.60 2.81
N ASP A 169 7.32 9.56 3.63
CA ASP A 169 8.40 8.61 3.88
C ASP A 169 8.58 7.68 2.68
N LEU A 170 9.82 7.29 2.37
CA LEU A 170 10.13 6.37 1.29
C LEU A 170 10.92 5.18 1.86
N HIS A 171 10.22 4.07 2.09
CA HIS A 171 10.78 2.89 2.77
C HIS A 171 10.91 1.70 1.83
N CYS A 172 12.02 0.96 1.92
CA CYS A 172 12.20 -0.32 1.26
C CYS A 172 12.32 -1.44 2.30
N SER A 173 11.30 -2.28 2.42
CA SER A 173 11.27 -3.36 3.41
C SER A 173 12.24 -4.49 3.07
N THR A 174 12.43 -4.77 1.78
CA THR A 174 13.38 -5.76 1.24
C THR A 174 14.80 -5.48 1.73
N CYS A 175 15.23 -4.22 1.69
CA CYS A 175 16.58 -3.79 2.08
C CYS A 175 16.62 -3.15 3.48
N SER A 176 15.48 -3.06 4.17
CA SER A 176 15.30 -2.34 5.45
C SER A 176 15.92 -0.94 5.46
N LEU A 177 15.58 -0.14 4.44
CA LEU A 177 16.22 1.14 4.15
C LEU A 177 15.19 2.26 3.96
N ASP A 178 15.35 3.35 4.72
CA ASP A 178 14.66 4.63 4.52
C ASP A 178 15.46 5.52 3.56
N ILE A 179 14.78 6.17 2.61
CA ILE A 179 15.41 6.99 1.57
C ILE A 179 14.76 8.38 1.56
N GLN A 180 15.58 9.43 1.41
CA GLN A 180 15.11 10.82 1.58
C GLN A 180 14.50 11.45 0.32
N SER A 181 14.76 10.92 -0.88
CA SER A 181 14.27 11.53 -2.12
C SER A 181 13.64 10.50 -3.06
N PHE A 182 12.58 10.92 -3.76
CA PHE A 182 11.86 10.08 -4.71
C PHE A 182 12.78 9.53 -5.81
N GLU A 183 13.65 10.36 -6.39
CA GLU A 183 14.57 9.94 -7.45
C GLU A 183 15.62 8.95 -6.92
N SER A 184 16.14 9.15 -5.71
CA SER A 184 17.02 8.16 -5.06
C SER A 184 16.29 6.85 -4.75
N PHE A 185 15.03 6.92 -4.34
CA PHE A 185 14.19 5.75 -4.04
C PHE A 185 13.89 4.94 -5.30
N MET A 186 13.47 5.60 -6.39
CA MET A 186 13.28 4.94 -7.68
C MET A 186 14.59 4.40 -8.27
N THR A 187 15.72 5.10 -8.09
CA THR A 187 17.05 4.58 -8.48
C THR A 187 17.41 3.33 -7.68
N HIS A 188 17.15 3.30 -6.36
CA HIS A 188 17.35 2.14 -5.51
C HIS A 188 16.47 0.95 -5.93
N LEU A 189 15.17 1.14 -6.11
CA LEU A 189 14.25 0.07 -6.52
C LEU A 189 14.56 -0.51 -7.92
N ASN A 190 15.20 0.27 -8.80
CA ASN A 190 15.63 -0.20 -10.12
C ASN A 190 17.10 -0.69 -10.13
N SER A 191 17.78 -0.74 -8.99
CA SER A 191 19.18 -1.16 -8.89
C SER A 191 19.35 -2.68 -9.08
N LYS A 192 20.57 -3.07 -9.46
CA LYS A 192 20.98 -4.49 -9.53
C LYS A 192 20.86 -5.14 -8.15
N GLU A 193 21.34 -4.44 -7.14
CA GLU A 193 21.48 -4.87 -5.75
C GLU A 193 20.11 -5.17 -5.16
N HIS A 194 19.15 -4.25 -5.30
CA HIS A 194 17.76 -4.47 -4.87
C HIS A 194 17.11 -5.66 -5.60
N THR A 195 17.30 -5.76 -6.92
CA THR A 195 16.74 -6.87 -7.73
C THR A 195 17.31 -8.23 -7.31
N LEU A 196 18.59 -8.30 -6.91
CA LEU A 196 19.22 -9.50 -6.40
C LEU A 196 18.72 -9.86 -4.99
N GLU A 197 18.58 -8.87 -4.11
CA GLU A 197 18.03 -9.05 -2.77
C GLU A 197 16.60 -9.59 -2.83
N GLU A 198 15.72 -8.99 -3.64
CA GLU A 198 14.35 -9.50 -3.86
C GLU A 198 14.34 -10.95 -4.38
N LEU A 199 15.27 -11.31 -5.27
CA LEU A 199 15.39 -12.69 -5.75
C LEU A 199 15.73 -13.68 -4.63
N GLU A 200 16.45 -13.30 -3.58
CA GLU A 200 16.84 -14.24 -2.51
C GLU A 200 15.62 -14.77 -1.73
N TYR A 201 14.55 -13.97 -1.60
CA TYR A 201 13.31 -14.36 -0.91
C TYR A 201 12.50 -15.48 -1.62
N TYR A 202 12.75 -15.73 -2.92
CA TYR A 202 11.99 -16.75 -3.66
C TYR A 202 12.60 -18.16 -3.53
N PRO A 203 11.78 -19.22 -3.45
CA PRO A 203 12.26 -20.59 -3.60
C PRO A 203 12.98 -20.79 -4.95
N ARG A 204 14.25 -21.22 -4.91
CA ARG A 204 15.22 -21.26 -6.04
C ARG A 204 15.70 -19.91 -6.56
N GLY A 205 15.24 -18.80 -5.99
CA GLY A 205 15.64 -17.45 -6.31
C GLY A 205 17.09 -17.15 -5.91
N VAL A 206 17.56 -17.61 -4.74
CA VAL A 206 19.00 -17.58 -4.36
C VAL A 206 19.91 -18.20 -5.44
N ALA A 207 19.48 -19.28 -6.09
CA ALA A 207 20.24 -19.90 -7.17
C ALA A 207 20.12 -19.14 -8.51
N ALA A 208 19.11 -18.28 -8.68
CA ALA A 208 19.06 -17.29 -9.75
C ALA A 208 19.98 -16.11 -9.42
N ALA A 209 19.83 -15.48 -8.25
CA ALA A 209 20.67 -14.37 -7.78
C ALA A 209 22.16 -14.69 -7.90
N ARG A 210 22.61 -15.88 -7.45
CA ARG A 210 24.01 -16.32 -7.60
C ARG A 210 24.49 -16.49 -9.05
N ARG A 211 23.61 -16.90 -9.98
CA ARG A 211 23.94 -17.01 -11.41
C ARG A 211 23.97 -15.64 -12.11
N HIS A 212 23.12 -14.73 -11.66
CA HIS A 212 22.98 -13.37 -12.20
C HIS A 212 23.87 -12.34 -11.49
N GLY A 213 24.52 -12.70 -10.37
CA GLY A 213 25.41 -11.80 -9.62
C GLY A 213 26.61 -11.31 -10.44
N THR A 214 27.10 -12.12 -11.39
CA THR A 214 28.14 -11.74 -12.35
C THR A 214 27.59 -11.08 -13.62
N GLU A 215 26.27 -10.98 -13.79
CA GLU A 215 25.65 -10.36 -14.97
C GLU A 215 25.54 -8.85 -14.77
N GLU A 216 26.02 -8.06 -15.73
CA GLU A 216 25.95 -6.59 -15.70
C GLU A 216 24.58 -6.06 -16.17
N ASN A 217 23.81 -6.89 -16.89
CA ASN A 217 22.52 -6.51 -17.46
C ASN A 217 21.37 -6.62 -16.44
N VAL A 218 21.13 -5.54 -15.69
CA VAL A 218 20.03 -5.39 -14.72
C VAL A 218 18.68 -5.87 -15.28
N THR A 219 18.37 -5.54 -16.53
CA THR A 219 17.11 -5.90 -17.20
C THR A 219 16.89 -7.41 -17.30
N ALA A 220 17.95 -8.21 -17.44
CA ALA A 220 17.87 -9.68 -17.45
C ALA A 220 17.53 -10.25 -16.07
N ILE A 221 18.07 -9.63 -15.01
CA ILE A 221 17.81 -9.97 -13.61
C ILE A 221 16.36 -9.60 -13.25
N GLN A 222 15.92 -8.40 -13.60
CA GLN A 222 14.53 -7.92 -13.41
C GLN A 222 13.52 -8.79 -14.19
N THR A 223 13.84 -9.18 -15.44
CA THR A 223 13.02 -10.11 -16.22
C THR A 223 12.90 -11.48 -15.53
N THR A 224 13.96 -11.92 -14.85
CA THR A 224 13.95 -13.17 -14.09
C THR A 224 13.10 -13.04 -12.83
N LEU A 225 13.25 -11.96 -12.06
CA LEU A 225 12.44 -11.64 -10.88
C LEU A 225 10.94 -11.56 -11.22
N LYS A 226 10.57 -10.85 -12.29
CA LYS A 226 9.18 -10.77 -12.78
C LYS A 226 8.57 -12.15 -13.02
N ARG A 227 9.32 -13.08 -13.63
CA ARG A 227 8.86 -14.47 -13.82
C ARG A 227 8.69 -15.25 -12.52
N PHE A 228 9.36 -14.88 -11.42
CA PHE A 228 9.09 -15.46 -10.10
C PHE A 228 7.78 -14.93 -9.53
N ARG A 229 7.56 -13.61 -9.55
CA ARG A 229 6.30 -12.95 -9.13
C ARG A 229 5.08 -13.47 -9.87
N GLU A 230 5.13 -13.52 -11.20
CA GLU A 230 4.01 -14.02 -12.05
C GLU A 230 3.61 -15.46 -11.70
N ARG A 231 4.59 -16.34 -11.43
CA ARG A 231 4.33 -17.72 -10.98
C ARG A 231 3.71 -17.73 -9.59
N ARG A 232 4.19 -16.87 -8.69
CA ARG A 232 3.75 -16.83 -7.30
C ARG A 232 2.33 -16.27 -7.14
N ASP A 233 2.00 -15.18 -7.84
CA ASP A 233 0.64 -14.65 -7.93
C ASP A 233 -0.34 -15.70 -8.50
N GLY A 234 0.08 -16.45 -9.51
CA GLY A 234 -0.67 -17.60 -10.04
C GLY A 234 -0.94 -18.68 -8.99
N GLU A 235 0.07 -19.10 -8.22
CA GLU A 235 -0.07 -20.06 -7.11
C GLU A 235 -1.02 -19.55 -6.01
N GLN A 236 -0.86 -18.29 -5.59
CA GLN A 236 -1.69 -17.68 -4.55
C GLN A 236 -3.16 -17.62 -4.98
N ARG A 237 -3.43 -17.13 -6.20
CA ARG A 237 -4.79 -17.06 -6.77
C ARG A 237 -5.41 -18.45 -6.87
N PHE A 238 -4.66 -19.44 -7.35
CA PHE A 238 -5.15 -20.82 -7.45
C PHE A 238 -5.52 -21.39 -6.08
N LYS A 239 -4.67 -21.24 -5.06
CA LYS A 239 -4.96 -21.66 -3.67
C LYS A 239 -6.18 -20.94 -3.10
N TYR A 240 -6.35 -19.65 -3.38
CA TYR A 240 -7.54 -18.90 -2.96
C TYR A 240 -8.82 -19.44 -3.61
N PHE A 241 -8.82 -19.68 -4.93
CA PHE A 241 -9.97 -20.27 -5.61
C PHE A 241 -10.31 -21.66 -5.07
N GLN A 242 -9.31 -22.52 -4.81
CA GLN A 242 -9.53 -23.82 -4.17
C GLN A 242 -10.14 -23.69 -2.76
N LYS A 243 -9.58 -22.82 -1.90
CA LYS A 243 -10.12 -22.58 -0.55
C LYS A 243 -11.54 -22.04 -0.60
N LYS A 244 -11.86 -21.18 -1.57
CA LYS A 244 -13.21 -20.64 -1.79
C LYS A 244 -14.19 -21.71 -2.26
N LEU A 245 -13.80 -22.57 -3.22
CA LEU A 245 -14.64 -23.69 -3.68
C LEU A 245 -14.93 -24.70 -2.57
N ASN A 246 -13.93 -25.01 -1.73
CA ASN A 246 -14.06 -25.92 -0.59
C ASN A 246 -14.85 -25.33 0.60
N LEU A 247 -15.33 -24.08 0.51
CA LEU A 247 -16.27 -23.47 1.48
C LEU A 247 -17.73 -23.53 0.99
N TYR A 248 -17.99 -24.10 -0.18
CA TYR A 248 -19.33 -24.32 -0.76
C TYR A 248 -19.73 -25.80 -0.85
N TYR A 249 -18.99 -26.69 -0.18
CA TYR A 249 -19.25 -28.12 0.00
C TYR A 249 -19.01 -28.52 1.46
#